data_AF-A0A7V4IZT8-F1
#
_entry.id   AF-A0A7V4IZT8-F1
#
_cell.length_a   1.000
_cell.length_b   1.000
_cell.length_c   1.000
_cell.angle_alpha   90.00
_cell.angle_beta   90.00
_cell.angle_gamma   90.00
#
_symmetry.space_group_name_H-M   'P 1'
#
loop_
_entity.id
_entity.type
_entity.pdbx_description
1 polymer ?
#
loop_
_entity_poly.entity_id
_entity_poly.type
_entity_poly.pdbx_seq_one_letter_code
_entity_poly.pdbx_strand_id
1 'polypeptide(L)'
;MKYYDELLDYINGLEIVDTHEHLPIEAKRDMKADVLSEWLSHYFSCDLISAGMSDEDMAEAKNPSIDLMKRWKKVESWWKAAQNTGYGRALEVAARDIYGIKEINSRTILKLNEAFIEARKKGGHYKRVLQDMSKIAVSIRDTWPMEAELDSADKFVFTF
;
A
#
# COMPACT_ATOMS: atom_id res chain seq x y z
N MET A 1 -6.13 11.44 -31.25
CA MET A 1 -5.51 10.35 -30.47
C MET A 1 -3.99 10.34 -30.62
N LYS A 2 -3.40 10.39 -31.82
CA LYS A 2 -1.93 10.45 -32.04
C LYS A 2 -1.13 11.30 -31.02
N TYR A 3 -1.45 12.59 -30.85
CA TYR A 3 -0.72 13.45 -29.90
C TYR A 3 -0.95 13.09 -28.42
N TYR A 4 -2.12 12.54 -28.09
CA TYR A 4 -2.40 12.06 -26.74
C TYR A 4 -1.54 10.84 -26.43
N ASP A 5 -1.50 9.87 -27.34
CA ASP A 5 -0.73 8.64 -27.17
C ASP A 5 0.78 8.95 -27.12
N GLU A 6 1.28 9.85 -27.99
CA GLU A 6 2.68 10.31 -27.97
C GLU A 6 3.06 11.00 -26.66
N LEU A 7 2.20 11.89 -26.13
CA LEU A 7 2.44 12.56 -24.85
C LEU A 7 2.40 11.57 -23.68
N LEU A 8 1.43 10.66 -23.69
CA LEU A 8 1.28 9.65 -22.64
C LEU A 8 2.48 8.70 -22.61
N ASP A 9 2.95 8.23 -23.77
CA ASP A 9 4.13 7.38 -23.88
C ASP A 9 5.40 8.11 -23.39
N TYR A 10 5.56 9.38 -23.74
CA TYR A 10 6.67 10.19 -23.24
C TYR A 10 6.62 10.35 -21.71
N ILE A 11 5.45 10.71 -21.16
CA ILE A 11 5.26 10.91 -19.71
C ILE A 11 5.49 9.59 -18.95
N ASN A 12 4.96 8.47 -19.44
CA ASN A 12 5.19 7.14 -18.85
C ASN A 12 6.67 6.70 -18.94
N GLY A 13 7.45 7.32 -19.83
CA GLY A 13 8.88 7.12 -19.96
C GLY A 13 9.72 7.82 -18.89
N LEU A 14 9.19 8.84 -18.23
CA LEU A 14 9.92 9.67 -17.25
C LEU A 14 10.23 8.90 -15.96
N GLU A 15 11.29 9.33 -15.28
CA GLU A 15 11.57 8.96 -13.90
C GLU A 15 10.84 9.92 -12.94
N ILE A 16 10.47 9.41 -11.77
CA ILE A 16 9.79 10.17 -10.72
C ILE A 16 10.82 10.64 -9.69
N VAL A 17 10.77 11.93 -9.38
CA VAL A 17 11.46 12.54 -8.23
C VAL A 17 10.39 12.81 -7.18
N ASP A 18 10.34 11.97 -6.17
CA ASP A 18 9.41 12.09 -5.06
C ASP A 18 10.02 12.98 -3.98
N THR A 19 9.55 14.22 -3.92
CA THR A 19 10.15 15.26 -3.09
C THR A 19 9.69 15.22 -1.63
N HIS A 20 8.71 14.37 -1.27
CA HIS A 20 8.19 14.29 0.10
C HIS A 20 7.46 12.97 0.37
N GLU A 21 8.00 12.17 1.30
CA GLU A 21 7.46 10.86 1.66
C GLU A 21 7.52 10.61 3.18
N HIS A 22 6.56 9.86 3.71
CA HIS A 22 6.46 9.43 5.11
C HIS A 22 6.55 7.91 5.31
N LEU A 23 6.91 7.13 4.27
CA LEU A 23 7.08 5.69 4.37
C LEU A 23 8.02 5.32 5.54
N PRO A 24 7.64 4.37 6.42
CA PRO A 24 8.51 3.91 7.49
C PRO A 24 9.74 3.20 6.90
N ILE A 25 10.86 3.13 7.63
CA ILE A 25 12.00 2.29 7.21
C ILE A 25 11.52 0.84 7.00
N GLU A 26 11.85 0.22 5.86
CA GLU A 26 11.35 -1.11 5.49
C GLU A 26 11.63 -2.15 6.59
N ALA A 27 12.83 -2.12 7.18
CA ALA A 27 13.26 -3.01 8.25
C ALA A 27 12.49 -2.82 9.58
N LYS A 28 11.84 -1.67 9.79
CA LYS A 28 11.03 -1.38 10.98
C LYS A 28 9.55 -1.76 10.82
N ARG A 29 9.12 -2.19 9.63
CA ARG A 29 7.72 -2.57 9.40
C ARG A 29 7.29 -3.74 10.27
N ASP A 30 6.07 -3.70 10.81
CA ASP A 30 5.54 -4.78 11.65
C ASP A 30 5.31 -6.06 10.84
N MET A 31 6.16 -7.06 11.00
CA MET A 31 6.09 -8.36 10.31
C MET A 31 4.87 -9.20 10.69
N LYS A 32 4.10 -8.81 11.70
CA LYS A 32 2.82 -9.45 12.06
C LYS A 32 1.63 -8.89 11.29
N ALA A 33 1.76 -7.71 10.68
CA ALA A 33 0.69 -7.11 9.90
C ALA A 33 0.38 -7.98 8.67
N ASP A 34 -0.89 -8.34 8.51
CA ASP A 34 -1.46 -8.88 7.28
C ASP A 34 -1.94 -7.76 6.35
N VAL A 35 -2.31 -8.12 5.13
CA VAL A 35 -2.72 -7.16 4.11
C VAL A 35 -3.87 -6.25 4.56
N LEU A 36 -4.81 -6.78 5.35
CA LEU A 36 -5.98 -6.01 5.76
C LEU A 36 -5.63 -5.01 6.87
N SER A 37 -4.84 -5.44 7.86
CA SER A 37 -4.34 -4.55 8.91
C SER A 37 -3.42 -3.45 8.36
N GLU A 38 -2.59 -3.77 7.37
CA GLU A 38 -1.72 -2.81 6.68
C GLU A 38 -2.55 -1.80 5.89
N TRP A 39 -3.48 -2.24 5.03
CA TRP A 39 -4.24 -1.35 4.16
C TRP A 39 -5.24 -0.47 4.91
N LEU A 40 -5.69 -0.91 6.08
CA LEU A 40 -6.57 -0.12 6.95
C LEU A 40 -5.80 0.74 7.95
N SER A 41 -4.47 0.74 7.97
CA SER A 41 -3.68 1.54 8.92
C SER A 41 -3.91 3.05 8.76
N HIS A 42 -4.14 3.52 7.53
CA HIS A 42 -4.28 4.94 7.19
C HIS A 42 -5.61 5.24 6.48
N TYR A 43 -5.58 6.04 5.42
CA TYR A 43 -6.74 6.76 4.91
C TYR A 43 -7.84 5.90 4.29
N PHE A 44 -7.54 4.70 3.79
CA PHE A 44 -8.62 3.83 3.30
C PHE A 44 -9.60 3.43 4.42
N SER A 45 -9.16 3.43 5.69
CA SER A 45 -10.08 3.25 6.81
C SER A 45 -11.09 4.40 6.94
N CYS A 46 -10.71 5.63 6.59
CA CYS A 46 -11.62 6.78 6.56
C CYS A 46 -12.71 6.59 5.51
N ASP A 47 -12.42 5.97 4.37
CA ASP A 47 -13.41 5.71 3.33
C ASP A 47 -14.47 4.71 3.81
N LEU A 48 -14.06 3.65 4.53
CA LEU A 48 -15.01 2.68 5.08
C LEU A 48 -15.87 3.29 6.19
N ILE A 49 -15.28 4.08 7.09
CA ILE A 49 -16.02 4.80 8.13
C ILE A 49 -17.03 5.77 7.49
N SER A 50 -16.60 6.54 6.49
CA SER A 50 -17.47 7.48 5.77
C SER A 50 -18.60 6.77 5.02
N ALA A 51 -18.37 5.53 4.57
CA ALA A 51 -19.40 4.70 3.96
C ALA A 51 -20.43 4.18 4.98
N GLY A 52 -20.13 4.21 6.29
CA GLY A 52 -21.03 3.82 7.38
C GLY A 52 -20.53 2.68 8.27
N MET A 53 -19.27 2.22 8.10
CA MET A 53 -18.67 1.23 9.00
C MET A 53 -18.48 1.81 10.40
N SER A 54 -18.82 1.06 11.46
CA SER A 54 -18.61 1.53 12.84
C SER A 54 -17.14 1.46 13.25
N ASP A 55 -16.78 2.27 14.25
CA ASP A 55 -15.43 2.28 14.81
C ASP A 55 -15.06 0.93 15.47
N GLU A 56 -16.03 0.22 16.05
CA GLU A 56 -15.82 -1.12 16.63
C GLU A 56 -15.48 -2.15 15.56
N ASP A 57 -16.26 -2.20 14.47
CA ASP A 57 -15.98 -3.10 13.35
C ASP A 57 -14.64 -2.74 12.69
N MET A 58 -14.30 -1.45 12.61
CA MET A 58 -13.02 -0.98 12.09
C MET A 58 -11.86 -1.43 12.98
N ALA A 59 -11.99 -1.31 14.30
CA ALA A 59 -10.98 -1.77 15.25
C ALA A 59 -10.77 -3.28 15.15
N GLU A 60 -11.84 -4.06 15.00
CA GLU A 60 -11.73 -5.51 14.73
C GLU A 60 -11.05 -5.78 13.39
N ALA A 61 -11.39 -5.05 12.31
CA ALA A 61 -10.81 -5.23 10.99
C ALA A 61 -9.30 -4.96 10.94
N LYS A 62 -8.82 -4.02 11.76
CA LYS A 62 -7.39 -3.70 11.91
C LYS A 62 -6.63 -4.71 12.77
N ASN A 63 -7.29 -5.60 13.52
CA ASN A 63 -6.64 -6.50 14.47
C ASN A 63 -6.11 -7.79 13.80
N PRO A 64 -4.79 -7.96 13.57
CA PRO A 64 -4.24 -9.13 12.91
C PRO A 64 -4.32 -10.42 13.75
N SER A 65 -4.67 -10.32 15.04
CA SER A 65 -4.88 -11.50 15.91
C SER A 65 -6.20 -12.22 15.62
N ILE A 66 -7.12 -11.59 14.88
CA ILE A 66 -8.38 -12.18 14.45
C ILE A 66 -8.20 -12.77 13.04
N ASP A 67 -8.79 -13.94 12.81
CA ASP A 67 -8.81 -14.59 11.50
C ASP A 67 -9.19 -13.62 10.37
N LEU A 68 -8.42 -13.65 9.28
CA LEU A 68 -8.56 -12.71 8.17
C LEU A 68 -9.93 -12.81 7.50
N MET A 69 -10.47 -14.03 7.31
CA MET A 69 -11.78 -14.20 6.68
C MET A 69 -12.92 -13.69 7.57
N LYS A 70 -12.81 -13.85 8.89
CA LYS A 70 -13.77 -13.26 9.83
C LYS A 70 -13.79 -11.74 9.74
N ARG A 71 -12.62 -11.10 9.69
CA ARG A 71 -12.51 -9.64 9.51
C ARG A 71 -13.01 -9.20 8.14
N TRP A 72 -12.61 -9.90 7.07
CA TRP A 72 -13.05 -9.59 5.71
C TRP A 72 -14.57 -9.61 5.58
N LYS A 73 -15.26 -10.56 6.22
CA LYS A 73 -16.73 -10.63 6.19
C LYS A 73 -17.40 -9.36 6.72
N LYS A 74 -16.78 -8.66 7.67
CA LYS A 74 -17.25 -7.35 8.19
C LYS A 74 -16.92 -6.20 7.24
N VAL A 75 -15.78 -6.29 6.56
CA VAL A 75 -15.28 -5.26 5.64
C VAL A 75 -15.93 -5.32 4.25
N GLU A 76 -16.36 -6.49 3.78
CA GLU A 76 -16.68 -6.72 2.36
C GLU A 76 -17.77 -5.78 1.80
N SER A 77 -18.83 -5.49 2.57
CA SER A 77 -19.87 -4.55 2.14
C SER A 77 -19.34 -3.13 1.99
N TRP A 78 -18.48 -2.70 2.92
CA TRP A 78 -17.88 -1.37 2.92
C TRP A 78 -16.80 -1.25 1.85
N TRP A 79 -16.01 -2.32 1.63
CA TRP A 79 -15.09 -2.41 0.50
C TRP A 79 -15.82 -2.16 -0.82
N LYS A 80 -16.95 -2.84 -1.07
CA LYS A 80 -17.75 -2.65 -2.30
C LYS A 80 -18.26 -1.21 -2.45
N ALA A 81 -18.58 -0.54 -1.34
CA ALA A 81 -19.00 0.86 -1.35
C ALA A 81 -17.82 1.83 -1.63
N ALA A 82 -16.62 1.50 -1.14
CA ALA A 82 -15.46 2.38 -1.16
C ALA A 82 -14.41 2.07 -2.24
N GLN A 83 -14.46 0.92 -2.93
CA GLN A 83 -13.40 0.50 -3.87
C GLN A 83 -13.18 1.48 -5.04
N ASN A 84 -14.20 2.28 -5.38
CA ASN A 84 -14.11 3.29 -6.44
C ASN A 84 -13.57 4.66 -5.96
N THR A 85 -13.25 4.82 -4.67
CA THR A 85 -12.59 6.01 -4.12
C THR A 85 -11.14 6.10 -4.58
N GLY A 86 -10.47 7.22 -4.30
CA GLY A 86 -9.05 7.39 -4.61
C GLY A 86 -8.16 6.31 -3.96
N TYR A 87 -8.34 6.08 -2.65
CA TYR A 87 -7.57 5.05 -1.93
C TYR A 87 -8.01 3.64 -2.31
N GLY A 88 -9.31 3.40 -2.50
CA GLY A 88 -9.82 2.10 -2.97
C GLY A 88 -9.19 1.69 -4.30
N ARG A 89 -9.17 2.60 -5.29
CA ARG A 89 -8.55 2.36 -6.60
C ARG A 89 -7.05 2.16 -6.50
N ALA A 90 -6.36 2.90 -5.62
CA ALA A 90 -4.93 2.71 -5.39
C ALA A 90 -4.64 1.30 -4.85
N LEU A 91 -5.47 0.79 -3.95
CA LEU A 91 -5.35 -0.59 -3.43
C LEU A 91 -5.68 -1.65 -4.48
N GLU A 92 -6.67 -1.42 -5.34
CA GLU A 92 -6.95 -2.32 -6.48
C GLU A 92 -5.76 -2.39 -7.46
N VAL A 93 -5.14 -1.25 -7.77
CA VAL A 93 -3.94 -1.19 -8.61
C VAL A 93 -2.78 -1.93 -7.93
N ALA A 94 -2.56 -1.71 -6.64
CA ALA A 94 -1.53 -2.42 -5.88
C ALA A 94 -1.78 -3.94 -5.87
N ALA A 95 -3.01 -4.39 -5.63
CA ALA A 95 -3.38 -5.80 -5.68
C ALA A 95 -3.02 -6.43 -7.03
N ARG A 96 -3.40 -5.75 -8.12
CA ARG A 96 -3.21 -6.23 -9.49
C ARG A 96 -1.75 -6.23 -9.89
N ASP A 97 -1.06 -5.11 -9.75
CA ASP A 97 0.25 -4.89 -10.36
C ASP A 97 1.39 -5.39 -9.47
N ILE A 98 1.25 -5.29 -8.15
CA ILE A 98 2.28 -5.72 -7.20
C ILE A 98 2.10 -7.20 -6.85
N TYR A 99 0.86 -7.67 -6.67
CA TYR A 99 0.55 -9.00 -6.14
C TYR A 99 -0.15 -9.94 -7.14
N GLY A 100 -0.49 -9.48 -8.35
CA GLY A 100 -1.12 -10.31 -9.38
C GLY A 100 -2.60 -10.64 -9.11
N ILE A 101 -3.25 -9.95 -8.18
CA ILE A 101 -4.64 -10.18 -7.76
C ILE A 101 -5.56 -9.17 -8.43
N LYS A 102 -6.34 -9.63 -9.42
CA LYS A 102 -7.17 -8.74 -10.26
C LYS A 102 -8.40 -8.17 -9.56
N GLU A 103 -8.93 -8.88 -8.57
CA GLU A 103 -10.14 -8.50 -7.85
C GLU A 103 -9.96 -8.80 -6.37
N ILE A 104 -10.49 -7.94 -5.50
CA ILE A 104 -10.45 -8.12 -4.05
C ILE A 104 -11.85 -8.51 -3.58
N ASN A 105 -12.01 -9.75 -3.15
CA ASN A 105 -13.27 -10.30 -2.65
C ASN A 105 -13.01 -11.53 -1.76
N SER A 106 -14.08 -12.12 -1.21
CA SER A 106 -13.99 -13.31 -0.34
C SER A 106 -13.25 -14.52 -0.95
N ARG A 107 -13.11 -14.60 -2.28
CA ARG A 107 -12.39 -15.69 -2.96
C ARG A 107 -10.90 -15.41 -3.13
N THR A 108 -10.49 -14.15 -3.06
CA THR A 108 -9.11 -13.71 -3.41
C THR A 108 -8.35 -13.12 -2.25
N ILE A 109 -9.02 -12.64 -1.19
CA ILE A 109 -8.38 -11.97 -0.05
C ILE A 109 -7.30 -12.82 0.65
N LEU A 110 -7.50 -14.14 0.75
CA LEU A 110 -6.50 -15.05 1.32
C LEU A 110 -5.24 -15.13 0.43
N LYS A 111 -5.42 -15.28 -0.89
CA LYS A 111 -4.30 -15.33 -1.84
C LYS A 111 -3.55 -14.01 -1.91
N LEU A 112 -4.26 -12.90 -1.83
CA LEU A 112 -3.68 -11.57 -1.73
C LEU A 112 -2.82 -11.45 -0.47
N ASN A 113 -3.32 -11.92 0.67
CA ASN A 113 -2.56 -11.90 1.91
C ASN A 113 -1.30 -12.78 1.84
N GLU A 114 -1.40 -13.97 1.26
CA GLU A 114 -0.25 -14.85 1.03
C GLU A 114 0.84 -14.15 0.20
N ALA A 115 0.45 -13.55 -0.94
CA ALA A 115 1.36 -12.81 -1.81
C ALA A 115 1.98 -11.59 -1.11
N PHE A 116 1.19 -10.86 -0.31
CA PHE A 116 1.65 -9.74 0.51
C PHE A 116 2.71 -10.17 1.53
N ILE A 117 2.43 -11.24 2.29
CA ILE A 117 3.35 -11.77 3.31
C ILE A 117 4.63 -12.31 2.65
N GLU A 118 4.51 -13.04 1.55
CA GLU A 118 5.66 -13.60 0.83
C GLU A 118 6.58 -12.48 0.31
N ALA A 119 6.00 -11.45 -0.33
CA ALA A 119 6.75 -10.31 -0.84
C ALA A 119 7.53 -9.59 0.27
N ARG A 120 6.95 -9.45 1.46
CA ARG A 120 7.62 -8.86 2.62
C ARG A 120 8.72 -9.73 3.19
N LYS A 121 8.49 -11.04 3.30
CA LYS A 121 9.50 -12.00 3.79
C LYS A 121 10.73 -12.05 2.90
N LYS A 122 10.58 -11.86 1.59
CA LYS A 122 11.69 -11.79 0.64
C LYS A 122 12.61 -10.58 0.87
N GLY A 123 12.07 -9.50 1.43
CA GLY A 123 12.77 -8.23 1.62
C GLY A 123 13.02 -7.47 0.30
N GLY A 124 13.48 -6.23 0.41
CA GLY A 124 13.71 -5.35 -0.74
C GLY A 124 12.41 -4.93 -1.44
N HIS A 125 11.31 -4.92 -0.70
CA HIS A 125 9.98 -4.59 -1.20
C HIS A 125 9.92 -3.16 -1.73
N TYR A 126 10.52 -2.20 -1.02
CA TYR A 126 10.55 -0.81 -1.45
C TYR A 126 11.35 -0.62 -2.73
N LYS A 127 12.53 -1.26 -2.83
CA LYS A 127 13.28 -1.23 -4.09
C LYS A 127 12.46 -1.76 -5.26
N ARG A 128 11.84 -2.93 -5.08
CA ARG A 128 11.04 -3.53 -6.14
C ARG A 128 9.89 -2.60 -6.56
N VAL A 129 9.13 -2.09 -5.60
CA VAL A 129 7.92 -1.31 -5.91
C VAL A 129 8.26 0.10 -6.36
N LEU A 130 9.04 0.85 -5.56
CA LEU A 130 9.31 2.27 -5.83
C LEU A 130 10.26 2.46 -7.03
N GLN A 131 11.35 1.70 -7.10
CA GLN A 131 12.32 1.82 -8.20
C GLN A 131 11.95 0.94 -9.38
N ASP A 132 11.99 -0.39 -9.20
CA ASP A 132 11.97 -1.32 -10.34
C ASP A 132 10.62 -1.29 -11.09
N MET A 133 9.52 -1.03 -10.39
CA MET A 133 8.17 -0.96 -10.98
C MET A 133 7.70 0.47 -11.26
N SER A 134 7.93 1.41 -10.34
CA SER A 134 7.39 2.78 -10.42
C SER A 134 8.36 3.82 -10.99
N LYS A 135 9.62 3.47 -11.26
CA LYS A 135 10.66 4.39 -11.78
C LYS A 135 10.91 5.61 -10.89
N ILE A 136 10.76 5.47 -9.58
CA ILE A 136 11.13 6.52 -8.63
C ILE A 136 12.67 6.52 -8.52
N ALA A 137 13.29 7.55 -9.06
CA ALA A 137 14.75 7.72 -9.01
C ALA A 137 15.22 8.10 -7.59
N VAL A 138 14.42 8.90 -6.90
CA VAL A 138 14.70 9.38 -5.54
C VAL A 138 13.39 9.65 -4.79
N SER A 139 13.36 9.27 -3.51
CA SER A 139 12.34 9.70 -2.53
C SER A 139 13.02 10.46 -1.39
N ILE A 140 12.51 11.64 -1.07
CA ILE A 140 12.94 12.42 0.09
C ILE A 140 12.00 12.08 1.25
N ARG A 141 12.48 11.30 2.21
CA ARG A 141 11.69 10.89 3.37
C ARG A 141 11.77 11.96 4.45
N ASP A 142 10.62 12.42 4.91
CA ASP A 142 10.47 13.26 6.08
C ASP A 142 10.44 12.37 7.32
N THR A 143 11.61 12.20 7.95
CA THR A 143 11.76 11.44 9.19
C THR A 143 11.99 12.31 10.41
N TRP A 144 11.52 11.81 11.53
CA TRP A 144 11.74 12.47 12.81
C TRP A 144 13.23 12.46 13.18
N PRO A 145 13.77 13.50 13.85
CA PRO A 145 15.21 13.65 14.10
C PRO A 145 15.90 12.48 14.80
N MET A 146 15.17 11.69 15.60
CA MET A 146 15.69 10.50 16.28
C MET A 146 15.97 9.31 15.34
N GLU A 147 15.54 9.37 14.07
CA GLU A 147 15.72 8.28 13.10
C GLU A 147 16.74 8.60 11.99
N ALA A 148 17.28 9.82 11.96
CA ALA A 148 18.12 10.34 10.88
C ALA A 148 19.41 9.52 10.61
N GLU A 149 20.04 8.95 11.65
CA GLU A 149 21.23 8.11 11.47
C GLU A 149 20.92 6.81 10.72
N LEU A 150 19.75 6.21 10.94
CA LEU A 150 19.32 4.97 10.26
C LEU A 150 18.93 5.24 8.81
N ASP A 151 18.41 6.43 8.54
CA ASP A 151 18.04 6.87 7.20
C ASP A 151 19.24 7.03 6.27
N SER A 152 20.35 7.56 6.78
CA SER A 152 21.58 7.75 5.99
C SER A 152 22.18 6.46 5.41
N ALA A 153 21.81 5.30 5.96
CA ALA A 153 22.23 3.98 5.49
C ALA A 153 21.21 3.32 4.54
N ASP A 154 19.99 3.85 4.46
CA ASP A 154 18.94 3.38 3.57
C ASP A 154 19.09 4.08 2.21
N LYS A 155 19.51 3.32 1.19
CA LYS A 155 19.81 3.84 -0.17
C LYS A 155 18.63 4.52 -0.87
N PHE A 156 17.44 4.47 -0.28
CA PHE A 156 16.21 5.02 -0.83
C PHE A 156 15.82 6.37 -0.24
N VAL A 157 16.57 6.87 0.73
CA VAL A 157 16.16 8.03 1.49
C VAL A 157 17.31 9.02 1.66
N PHE A 158 17.10 10.21 1.12
CA PHE A 158 17.89 11.37 1.47
C PHE A 158 17.18 12.12 2.59
N THR A 159 17.77 12.11 3.78
CA THR A 159 17.40 13.02 4.87
C THR A 159 18.20 14.31 4.75
N PHE A 160 17.55 15.44 5.05
CA PHE A 160 18.22 16.72 5.29
C PHE A 160 18.75 16.82 6.72
#